data_AF-A0A645AR43-F1
#
_entry.id   AF-A0A645AR43-F1
#
_cell.length_a   1.000
_cell.length_b   1.000
_cell.length_c   1.000
_cell.angle_alpha   90.00
_cell.angle_beta   90.00
_cell.angle_gamma   90.00
#
_symmetry.space_group_name_H-M   'P 1'
#
loop_
_entity.id
_entity.type
_entity.pdbx_description
1 polymer ?
#
loop_
_entity_poly.entity_id
_entity_poly.type
_entity_poly.pdbx_seq_one_letter_code
_entity_poly.pdbx_strand_id
1 'polypeptide(L)'
;MSANWLLVWFHGAENWEEFDSPWLIVLENRPELVELGGDGVMLHYPGKAGNLRGMPLFGVELLDNGRTAGWKERIPDDVVALCRYWSGALLDAPRAVSRAFAVDFASDRVLIHDRFQYAPLEDAWKTPPRRFAPVPPVYPLAAGSGNLRLAANAPARDVRFATLHGPLMVIEGSDEARYSIDGLLHLVREARQVAPGGDSPYREELEALVLQHMDELKQHPWPMLTSHNRFIIPGAYQPEVSDLLLALPYLSPETADALRKEIGIEMERYLMASGIPGKEFEGKVRPDLFQQPLLWYFRHPVTGRELPGSVKLPNYPGAGIDKPCWESLRLALLWHYDTATGGNLADRNWAAAVKIFNVIANGHDWATAIVWDSYSGIRVGNGLQEGPIIHAGCAAMARMAARRGDTALRDLASYLAVSQLIGVQASLAANDYLRSRRPFSASHTQAADMILTEKSRRRHYVEFNEFAGFSPNVIMPRGLLNHPNSFIMTTLPEIMRPYREVWADGTGEFFFPDYDCPDFDVANGTVKLDMLVYMANRRDPEYLARALEWRRNAPWMQRLADLRAILDAAGKIEYRKLW
;
A
#
# COMPACT_ATOMS: atom_id res chain seq x y z
N MET A 1 -35.10 -15.23 -30.00
CA MET A 1 -34.29 -14.35 -29.12
C MET A 1 -33.79 -13.15 -29.92
N SER A 2 -34.11 -11.91 -29.52
CA SER A 2 -33.87 -10.67 -30.32
C SER A 2 -32.54 -9.98 -30.06
N ALA A 3 -31.86 -10.31 -28.96
CA ALA A 3 -30.54 -9.78 -28.60
C ALA A 3 -29.56 -10.93 -28.35
N ASN A 4 -28.26 -10.62 -28.33
CA ASN A 4 -27.18 -11.59 -28.12
C ASN A 4 -26.90 -11.88 -26.63
N TRP A 5 -27.78 -11.50 -25.72
CA TRP A 5 -27.52 -11.60 -24.29
C TRP A 5 -28.71 -12.11 -23.49
N LEU A 6 -28.40 -12.68 -22.32
CA LEU A 6 -29.31 -13.11 -21.28
C LEU A 6 -28.92 -12.43 -19.97
N LEU A 7 -29.90 -11.94 -19.22
CA LEU A 7 -29.70 -11.48 -17.85
C LEU A 7 -30.31 -12.54 -16.92
N VAL A 8 -29.49 -13.06 -16.02
CA VAL A 8 -29.90 -14.02 -14.99
C VAL A 8 -29.69 -13.42 -13.61
N TRP A 9 -30.57 -13.71 -12.66
CA TRP A 9 -30.48 -13.24 -11.28
C TRP A 9 -31.08 -14.30 -10.36
N PHE A 10 -30.80 -14.21 -9.07
CA PHE A 10 -31.00 -15.30 -8.11
C PHE A 10 -32.17 -15.08 -7.15
N HIS A 11 -32.89 -13.96 -7.26
CA HIS A 11 -34.10 -13.74 -6.47
C HIS A 11 -35.07 -14.94 -6.54
N GLY A 12 -35.38 -15.51 -5.38
CA GLY A 12 -36.28 -16.67 -5.23
C GLY A 12 -35.60 -18.04 -5.36
N ALA A 13 -34.27 -18.08 -5.56
CA ALA A 13 -33.49 -19.30 -5.43
C ALA A 13 -33.21 -19.63 -3.96
N GLU A 14 -33.12 -20.93 -3.66
CA GLU A 14 -32.79 -21.42 -2.32
C GLU A 14 -31.40 -20.92 -1.88
N ASN A 15 -31.28 -20.39 -0.67
CA ASN A 15 -30.07 -19.79 -0.09
C ASN A 15 -29.63 -18.45 -0.72
N TRP A 16 -30.50 -17.80 -1.50
CA TRP A 16 -30.28 -16.46 -2.08
C TRP A 16 -31.29 -15.43 -1.55
N GLU A 17 -31.72 -15.55 -0.30
CA GLU A 17 -32.78 -14.73 0.30
C GLU A 17 -32.31 -13.33 0.76
N GLU A 18 -31.00 -13.11 0.87
CA GLU A 18 -30.43 -11.88 1.46
C GLU A 18 -29.97 -10.83 0.46
N PHE A 19 -29.37 -11.25 -0.65
CA PHE A 19 -28.89 -10.38 -1.70
C PHE A 19 -28.99 -11.07 -3.05
N ASP A 20 -28.90 -10.27 -4.11
CA ASP A 20 -28.82 -10.76 -5.48
C ASP A 20 -27.50 -10.31 -6.13
N SER A 21 -27.05 -11.06 -7.13
CA SER A 21 -25.88 -10.73 -7.94
C SER A 21 -26.21 -11.04 -9.40
N PRO A 22 -26.89 -10.14 -10.13
CA PRO A 22 -27.28 -10.41 -11.51
C PRO A 22 -26.09 -10.62 -12.44
N TRP A 23 -26.17 -11.62 -13.31
CA TRP A 23 -25.17 -11.95 -14.32
C TRP A 23 -25.67 -11.67 -15.74
N LEU A 24 -24.83 -11.01 -16.52
CA LEU A 24 -25.01 -10.89 -17.96
C LEU A 24 -24.24 -12.00 -18.65
N ILE A 25 -24.92 -12.75 -19.52
CA ILE A 25 -24.34 -13.75 -20.40
C ILE A 25 -24.49 -13.28 -21.85
N VAL A 26 -23.39 -13.20 -22.59
CA VAL A 26 -23.33 -12.80 -24.00
C VAL A 26 -22.98 -14.01 -24.85
N LEU A 27 -23.76 -14.21 -25.91
CA LEU A 27 -23.73 -15.38 -26.79
C LEU A 27 -23.17 -15.01 -28.15
N GLU A 28 -22.26 -15.82 -28.68
CA GLU A 28 -21.82 -15.71 -30.07
C GLU A 28 -22.91 -16.22 -31.03
N ASN A 29 -23.40 -17.44 -30.81
CA ASN A 29 -24.40 -18.08 -31.69
C ASN A 29 -25.81 -18.02 -31.10
N ARG A 30 -26.82 -18.15 -31.96
CA ARG A 30 -28.23 -18.25 -31.56
C ARG A 30 -28.56 -19.65 -31.03
N PRO A 31 -29.03 -19.78 -29.77
CA PRO A 31 -29.64 -21.03 -29.32
C PRO A 31 -30.98 -21.24 -30.04
N GLU A 32 -31.35 -22.50 -30.25
CA GLU A 32 -32.68 -22.87 -30.74
C GLU A 32 -33.72 -22.89 -29.61
N LEU A 33 -33.28 -23.21 -28.38
CA LEU A 33 -34.12 -23.25 -27.20
C LEU A 33 -33.36 -22.71 -25.98
N VAL A 34 -34.06 -21.90 -25.18
CA VAL A 34 -33.61 -21.43 -23.88
C VAL A 34 -34.66 -21.85 -22.87
N GLU A 35 -34.27 -22.63 -21.86
CA GLU A 35 -35.18 -23.13 -20.83
C GLU A 35 -34.58 -22.99 -19.43
N LEU A 36 -35.44 -22.85 -18.43
CA LEU A 36 -35.03 -22.87 -17.03
C LEU A 36 -35.29 -24.28 -16.48
N GLY A 37 -34.23 -25.00 -16.18
CA GLY A 37 -34.27 -26.31 -15.53
C GLY A 37 -34.08 -26.21 -14.01
N GLY A 38 -34.10 -27.36 -13.33
CA GLY A 38 -33.85 -27.43 -11.88
C GLY A 38 -32.44 -26.99 -11.46
N ASP A 39 -31.46 -27.15 -12.36
CA ASP A 39 -30.04 -26.82 -12.11
C ASP A 39 -29.61 -25.46 -12.72
N GLY A 40 -30.55 -24.72 -13.35
CA GLY A 40 -30.27 -23.40 -13.93
C GLY A 40 -30.74 -23.23 -15.39
N VAL A 41 -30.16 -22.25 -16.08
CA VAL A 41 -30.52 -21.91 -17.47
C VAL A 41 -29.82 -22.86 -18.45
N MET A 42 -30.60 -23.55 -19.27
CA MET A 42 -30.13 -24.46 -20.32
C MET A 42 -30.27 -23.81 -21.70
N LEU A 43 -29.20 -23.85 -22.49
CA LEU A 43 -29.14 -23.31 -23.85
C LEU A 43 -28.89 -24.44 -24.83
N HIS A 44 -29.85 -24.70 -25.72
CA HIS A 44 -29.74 -25.72 -26.75
C HIS A 44 -29.34 -25.08 -28.07
N TYR A 45 -28.42 -25.72 -28.78
CA TYR A 45 -27.90 -25.23 -30.04
C TYR A 45 -28.00 -26.33 -31.10
N PRO A 46 -28.35 -25.99 -32.35
CA PRO A 46 -28.31 -26.94 -33.46
C PRO A 46 -26.86 -27.35 -33.84
N GLY A 47 -25.86 -26.65 -33.30
CA GLY A 47 -24.43 -26.89 -33.52
C GLY A 47 -23.60 -26.40 -32.35
N LYS A 48 -22.40 -25.87 -32.61
CA LYS A 48 -21.54 -25.32 -31.54
C LYS A 48 -22.15 -24.05 -30.95
N ALA A 49 -22.14 -23.93 -29.61
CA ALA A 49 -22.56 -22.72 -28.91
C ALA A 49 -21.70 -21.48 -29.26
N GLY A 50 -20.47 -21.68 -29.74
CA GLY A 50 -19.50 -20.62 -29.95
C GLY A 50 -18.88 -20.17 -28.62
N ASN A 51 -18.41 -18.93 -28.58
CA ASN A 51 -17.93 -18.28 -27.37
C ASN A 51 -19.11 -17.80 -26.52
N LEU A 52 -19.00 -18.02 -25.22
CA LEU A 52 -19.88 -17.49 -24.19
C LEU A 52 -19.04 -16.57 -23.31
N ARG A 53 -19.51 -15.34 -23.08
CA ARG A 53 -18.85 -14.38 -22.19
C ARG A 53 -19.81 -14.01 -21.07
N GLY A 54 -19.41 -14.19 -19.83
CA GLY A 54 -20.22 -13.91 -18.65
C GLY A 54 -19.55 -12.88 -17.75
N MET A 55 -20.35 -12.02 -17.14
CA MET A 55 -19.89 -11.11 -16.09
C MET A 55 -21.01 -10.82 -15.08
N PRO A 56 -20.69 -10.58 -13.80
CA PRO A 56 -21.65 -9.95 -12.89
C PRO A 56 -21.94 -8.54 -13.42
N LEU A 57 -23.22 -8.21 -13.64
CA LEU A 57 -23.62 -6.99 -14.35
C LEU A 57 -23.18 -5.70 -13.61
N PHE A 58 -23.13 -5.74 -12.28
CA PHE A 58 -22.71 -4.63 -11.42
C PHE A 58 -21.34 -4.85 -10.77
N GLY A 59 -20.57 -5.83 -11.24
CA GLY A 59 -19.28 -6.19 -10.65
C GLY A 59 -19.44 -6.82 -9.27
N VAL A 60 -18.74 -6.28 -8.27
CA VAL A 60 -18.82 -6.79 -6.88
C VAL A 60 -19.96 -6.17 -6.05
N GLU A 61 -20.77 -5.28 -6.64
CA GLU A 61 -21.95 -4.74 -5.96
C GLU A 61 -23.01 -5.85 -5.82
N LEU A 62 -23.35 -6.17 -4.57
CA LEU A 62 -24.48 -7.02 -4.25
C LEU A 62 -25.75 -6.15 -4.24
N LEU A 63 -26.85 -6.64 -4.82
CA LEU A 63 -28.11 -5.92 -4.87
C LEU A 63 -29.05 -6.36 -3.76
N ASP A 64 -29.88 -5.43 -3.28
CA ASP A 64 -31.03 -5.75 -2.46
C ASP A 64 -31.99 -6.70 -3.21
N ASN A 65 -32.45 -7.75 -2.55
CA ASN A 65 -33.33 -8.74 -3.16
C ASN A 65 -34.72 -8.20 -3.52
N GLY A 66 -35.23 -7.21 -2.78
CA GLY A 66 -36.48 -6.53 -3.11
C GLY A 66 -36.38 -5.76 -4.43
N ARG A 67 -35.18 -5.25 -4.76
CA ARG A 67 -34.92 -4.56 -6.04
C ARG A 67 -35.01 -5.49 -7.25
N THR A 68 -34.49 -6.72 -7.16
CA THR A 68 -34.50 -7.68 -8.27
C THR A 68 -35.80 -8.51 -8.34
N ALA A 69 -36.56 -8.59 -7.25
CA ALA A 69 -37.89 -9.24 -7.22
C ALA A 69 -38.83 -8.72 -8.32
N GLY A 70 -38.88 -7.40 -8.50
CA GLY A 70 -39.73 -6.75 -9.51
C GLY A 70 -39.32 -7.00 -10.96
N TRP A 71 -38.11 -7.54 -11.21
CA TRP A 71 -37.61 -7.73 -12.58
C TRP A 71 -38.35 -8.81 -13.34
N LYS A 72 -39.03 -9.72 -12.62
CA LYS A 72 -39.92 -10.73 -13.21
C LYS A 72 -41.07 -10.09 -14.00
N GLU A 73 -41.58 -8.95 -13.54
CA GLU A 73 -42.64 -8.21 -14.21
C GLU A 73 -42.08 -7.35 -15.34
N ARG A 74 -41.01 -6.60 -15.05
CA ARG A 74 -40.29 -5.79 -16.03
C ARG A 74 -38.89 -5.48 -15.56
N ILE A 75 -37.90 -5.77 -16.41
CA ILE A 75 -36.53 -5.32 -16.19
C ILE A 75 -36.47 -3.80 -16.38
N PRO A 76 -35.90 -3.04 -15.43
CA PRO A 76 -35.75 -1.58 -15.55
C PRO A 76 -34.98 -1.15 -16.81
N ASP A 77 -35.38 -0.04 -17.42
CA ASP A 77 -34.81 0.42 -18.69
C ASP A 77 -33.31 0.73 -18.59
N ASP A 78 -32.84 1.21 -17.44
CA ASP A 78 -31.42 1.48 -17.19
C ASP A 78 -30.60 0.18 -17.07
N VAL A 79 -31.18 -0.89 -16.51
CA VAL A 79 -30.58 -2.22 -16.46
C VAL A 79 -30.50 -2.82 -17.87
N VAL A 80 -31.56 -2.69 -18.67
CA VAL A 80 -31.54 -3.12 -20.09
C VAL A 80 -30.50 -2.34 -20.89
N ALA A 81 -30.39 -1.02 -20.68
CA ALA A 81 -29.36 -0.19 -21.31
C ALA A 81 -27.95 -0.63 -20.92
N LEU A 82 -27.75 -1.03 -19.66
CA LEU A 82 -26.48 -1.56 -19.17
C LEU A 82 -26.14 -2.92 -19.77
N CYS A 83 -27.12 -3.82 -19.89
CA CYS A 83 -26.96 -5.10 -20.60
C CYS A 83 -26.55 -4.87 -22.07
N ARG A 84 -27.20 -3.93 -22.76
CA ARG A 84 -26.84 -3.57 -24.16
C ARG A 84 -25.46 -2.94 -24.28
N TYR A 85 -25.04 -2.17 -23.28
CA TYR A 85 -23.70 -1.62 -23.23
C TYR A 85 -22.67 -2.76 -23.11
N TRP A 86 -22.82 -3.59 -22.09
CA TRP A 86 -21.89 -4.68 -21.84
C TRP A 86 -21.95 -5.79 -22.89
N SER A 87 -23.08 -6.00 -23.56
CA SER A 87 -23.16 -6.98 -24.64
C SER A 87 -22.33 -6.61 -25.86
N GLY A 88 -22.17 -5.30 -26.15
CA GLY A 88 -21.23 -4.83 -27.17
C GLY A 88 -19.79 -4.75 -26.65
N ALA A 89 -19.60 -4.34 -25.39
CA ALA A 89 -18.28 -4.19 -24.77
C ALA A 89 -17.58 -5.55 -24.61
N LEU A 90 -18.33 -6.58 -24.22
CA LEU A 90 -17.84 -7.94 -24.15
C LEU A 90 -17.52 -8.52 -25.52
N LEU A 91 -17.93 -7.97 -26.65
CA LEU A 91 -17.49 -8.44 -27.98
C LEU A 91 -16.09 -7.93 -28.36
N ASP A 92 -15.66 -6.79 -27.83
CA ASP A 92 -14.35 -6.19 -28.08
C ASP A 92 -13.67 -5.78 -26.77
N ALA A 93 -13.61 -6.73 -25.82
CA ALA A 93 -12.98 -6.52 -24.52
C ALA A 93 -11.44 -6.54 -24.63
N PRO A 94 -10.72 -5.75 -23.80
CA PRO A 94 -9.26 -5.78 -23.74
C PRO A 94 -8.73 -7.17 -23.41
N ARG A 95 -7.70 -7.62 -24.13
CA ARG A 95 -7.01 -8.92 -23.93
C ARG A 95 -5.61 -8.78 -23.36
N ALA A 96 -4.94 -7.68 -23.67
CA ALA A 96 -3.62 -7.37 -23.16
C ALA A 96 -3.44 -5.86 -23.05
N VAL A 97 -2.45 -5.45 -22.27
CA VAL A 97 -2.09 -4.05 -22.08
C VAL A 97 -0.58 -3.92 -21.96
N SER A 98 -0.03 -2.88 -22.57
CA SER A 98 1.34 -2.43 -22.30
C SER A 98 1.29 -1.05 -21.66
N ARG A 99 2.06 -0.88 -20.59
CA ARG A 99 2.23 0.41 -19.91
C ARG A 99 3.62 0.96 -20.19
N ALA A 100 3.67 2.21 -20.61
CA ALA A 100 4.87 3.04 -20.59
C ALA A 100 4.69 4.15 -19.55
N PHE A 101 5.80 4.62 -18.99
CA PHE A 101 5.82 5.77 -18.10
C PHE A 101 7.01 6.68 -18.40
N ALA A 102 6.92 7.94 -18.00
CA ALA A 102 8.03 8.89 -18.00
C ALA A 102 8.00 9.71 -16.71
N VAL A 103 9.18 10.05 -16.19
CA VAL A 103 9.34 10.86 -14.98
C VAL A 103 10.00 12.17 -15.37
N ASP A 104 9.26 13.28 -15.24
CA ASP A 104 9.73 14.63 -15.47
C ASP A 104 9.92 15.34 -14.13
N PHE A 105 11.15 15.33 -13.63
CA PHE A 105 11.50 16.04 -12.41
C PHE A 105 11.46 17.57 -12.57
N ALA A 106 11.63 18.11 -13.78
CA ALA A 106 11.62 19.57 -13.99
C ALA A 106 10.20 20.12 -13.79
N SER A 107 9.21 19.43 -14.33
CA SER A 107 7.79 19.79 -14.20
C SER A 107 7.09 19.13 -13.00
N ASP A 108 7.82 18.33 -12.20
CA ASP A 108 7.29 17.53 -11.09
C ASP A 108 6.09 16.67 -11.50
N ARG A 109 6.30 15.85 -12.55
CA ARG A 109 5.22 15.13 -13.23
C ARG A 109 5.63 13.70 -13.58
N VAL A 110 4.75 12.75 -13.28
CA VAL A 110 4.80 11.38 -13.80
C VAL A 110 3.75 11.23 -14.90
N LEU A 111 4.18 10.79 -16.07
CA LEU A 111 3.33 10.50 -17.22
C LEU A 111 3.15 9.00 -17.36
N ILE A 112 1.93 8.56 -17.65
CA ILE A 112 1.58 7.14 -17.82
C ILE A 112 0.82 6.99 -19.12
N HIS A 113 1.16 5.96 -19.90
CA HIS A 113 0.50 5.62 -21.15
C HIS A 113 0.22 4.11 -21.21
N ASP A 114 -1.05 3.76 -21.10
CA ASP A 114 -1.54 2.41 -21.31
C ASP A 114 -2.03 2.24 -22.74
N ARG A 115 -1.65 1.14 -23.39
CA ARG A 115 -2.13 0.74 -24.72
C ARG A 115 -2.70 -0.66 -24.66
N PHE A 116 -3.96 -0.79 -25.06
CA PHE A 116 -4.73 -2.02 -24.98
C PHE A 116 -4.76 -2.73 -26.32
N GLN A 117 -4.68 -4.07 -26.27
CA GLN A 117 -4.88 -4.93 -27.43
C GLN A 117 -6.22 -5.65 -27.28
N TYR A 118 -6.90 -5.84 -28.41
CA TYR A 118 -8.26 -6.35 -28.45
C TYR A 118 -8.36 -7.58 -29.35
N ALA A 119 -9.36 -8.42 -29.08
CA ALA A 119 -9.71 -9.58 -29.89
C ALA A 119 -11.23 -9.55 -30.16
N PRO A 120 -11.66 -8.80 -31.20
CA PRO A 120 -13.07 -8.62 -31.49
C PRO A 120 -13.73 -9.94 -31.88
N LEU A 121 -14.98 -10.09 -31.49
CA LEU A 121 -15.82 -11.23 -31.79
C LEU A 121 -17.05 -10.79 -32.59
N GLU A 122 -17.35 -11.51 -33.66
CA GLU A 122 -18.62 -11.36 -34.37
C GLU A 122 -19.65 -12.32 -33.78
N ASP A 123 -20.87 -11.83 -33.56
CA ASP A 123 -21.99 -12.67 -33.14
C ASP A 123 -23.02 -12.84 -34.26
N ALA A 124 -23.95 -13.78 -34.05
CA ALA A 124 -25.03 -14.07 -34.99
C ALA A 124 -26.05 -12.92 -35.12
N TRP A 125 -26.08 -11.98 -34.16
CA TRP A 125 -26.97 -10.82 -34.14
C TRP A 125 -26.38 -9.58 -34.81
N LYS A 126 -25.10 -9.61 -35.20
CA LYS A 126 -24.36 -8.44 -35.71
C LYS A 126 -24.43 -7.27 -34.72
N THR A 127 -24.32 -7.58 -33.43
CA THR A 127 -24.27 -6.59 -32.36
C THR A 127 -23.04 -5.71 -32.55
N PRO A 128 -23.17 -4.37 -32.57
CA PRO A 128 -22.02 -3.49 -32.73
C PRO A 128 -21.03 -3.67 -31.56
N PRO A 129 -19.77 -4.04 -31.82
CA PRO A 129 -18.75 -4.13 -30.77
C PRO A 129 -18.48 -2.74 -30.19
N ARG A 130 -18.15 -2.69 -28.89
CA ARG A 130 -17.80 -1.45 -28.19
C ARG A 130 -16.38 -1.54 -27.66
N ARG A 131 -15.50 -0.73 -28.23
CA ARG A 131 -14.13 -0.58 -27.76
C ARG A 131 -14.07 0.46 -26.65
N PHE A 132 -13.28 0.16 -25.62
CA PHE A 132 -13.02 1.07 -24.51
C PHE A 132 -11.65 0.78 -23.89
N ALA A 133 -10.98 1.82 -23.39
CA ALA A 133 -9.77 1.69 -22.60
C ALA A 133 -10.12 1.80 -21.10
N PRO A 134 -9.89 0.75 -20.28
CA PRO A 134 -10.19 0.81 -18.86
C PRO A 134 -9.23 1.74 -18.12
N VAL A 135 -9.77 2.45 -17.13
CA VAL A 135 -9.01 3.26 -16.19
C VAL A 135 -8.74 2.42 -14.93
N PRO A 136 -7.49 2.42 -14.40
CA PRO A 136 -7.17 1.82 -13.11
C PRO A 136 -8.19 2.23 -12.03
N PRO A 137 -8.90 1.30 -11.36
CA PRO A 137 -10.03 1.62 -10.47
C PRO A 137 -9.65 2.46 -9.25
N VAL A 138 -8.38 2.44 -8.83
CA VAL A 138 -7.87 3.30 -7.75
C VAL A 138 -7.72 4.77 -8.16
N TYR A 139 -7.62 5.07 -9.46
CA TYR A 139 -7.41 6.44 -9.95
C TYR A 139 -8.65 7.32 -9.74
N PRO A 140 -9.88 6.88 -10.08
CA PRO A 140 -11.09 7.64 -9.78
C PRO A 140 -11.25 7.95 -8.29
N LEU A 141 -10.94 7.00 -7.41
CA LEU A 141 -10.97 7.21 -5.95
C LEU A 141 -9.93 8.26 -5.54
N ALA A 142 -8.70 8.13 -6.02
CA ALA A 142 -7.63 9.05 -5.68
C ALA A 142 -7.89 10.48 -6.20
N ALA A 143 -8.33 10.60 -7.45
CA ALA A 143 -8.64 11.88 -8.10
C ALA A 143 -9.85 12.59 -7.44
N GLY A 144 -10.86 11.82 -7.02
CA GLY A 144 -12.04 12.36 -6.35
C GLY A 144 -11.77 13.04 -5.00
N SER A 145 -10.61 12.79 -4.38
CA SER A 145 -10.23 13.39 -3.10
C SER A 145 -9.87 14.87 -3.15
N GLY A 146 -9.41 15.36 -4.32
CA GLY A 146 -8.84 16.72 -4.47
C GLY A 146 -7.44 16.93 -3.88
N ASN A 147 -6.90 15.97 -3.12
CA ASN A 147 -5.57 16.07 -2.50
C ASN A 147 -4.43 15.82 -3.48
N LEU A 148 -4.70 15.02 -4.53
CA LEU A 148 -3.74 14.68 -5.57
C LEU A 148 -4.13 15.31 -6.90
N ARG A 149 -3.13 15.81 -7.64
CA ARG A 149 -3.31 16.38 -8.98
C ARG A 149 -3.18 15.29 -10.04
N LEU A 150 -4.27 14.57 -10.28
CA LEU A 150 -4.37 13.58 -11.35
C LEU A 150 -5.12 14.19 -12.53
N ALA A 151 -4.57 14.03 -13.74
CA ALA A 151 -5.25 14.42 -14.97
C ALA A 151 -5.25 13.24 -15.95
N ALA A 152 -6.34 13.13 -16.73
CA ALA A 152 -6.44 12.21 -17.85
C ALA A 152 -6.52 13.02 -19.15
N ASN A 153 -6.01 12.47 -20.25
CA ASN A 153 -6.05 13.11 -21.57
C ASN A 153 -7.44 13.08 -22.23
N ALA A 154 -8.36 12.28 -21.70
CA ALA A 154 -9.72 12.15 -22.20
C ALA A 154 -10.70 11.94 -21.03
N PRO A 155 -11.97 12.35 -21.19
CA PRO A 155 -13.01 12.06 -20.20
C PRO A 155 -13.22 10.56 -20.03
N ALA A 156 -13.21 10.10 -18.78
CA ALA A 156 -13.57 8.73 -18.43
C ALA A 156 -15.05 8.66 -18.02
N ARG A 157 -15.75 7.63 -18.46
CA ARG A 157 -17.16 7.36 -18.18
C ARG A 157 -17.31 6.27 -17.13
N ASP A 158 -18.22 6.47 -16.18
CA ASP A 158 -18.68 5.43 -15.26
C ASP A 158 -19.58 4.43 -16.00
N VAL A 159 -19.17 3.16 -16.01
CA VAL A 159 -19.91 2.06 -16.63
C VAL A 159 -20.69 1.22 -15.62
N ARG A 160 -20.89 1.76 -14.40
CA ARG A 160 -21.65 1.16 -13.30
C ARG A 160 -21.20 -0.25 -12.93
N PHE A 161 -19.90 -0.51 -13.03
CA PHE A 161 -19.30 -1.77 -12.64
C PHE A 161 -18.38 -1.53 -11.43
N ALA A 162 -18.81 -2.03 -10.27
CA ALA A 162 -18.05 -1.90 -9.04
C ALA A 162 -16.90 -2.91 -9.01
N THR A 163 -15.69 -2.48 -8.63
CA THR A 163 -14.57 -3.37 -8.32
C THR A 163 -14.19 -3.29 -6.84
N LEU A 164 -13.34 -4.21 -6.39
CA LEU A 164 -12.76 -4.21 -5.04
C LEU A 164 -11.94 -2.94 -4.74
N HIS A 165 -11.46 -2.24 -5.76
CA HIS A 165 -10.50 -1.14 -5.61
C HIS A 165 -11.01 0.20 -6.17
N GLY A 166 -12.32 0.32 -6.41
CA GLY A 166 -12.96 1.52 -6.94
C GLY A 166 -13.86 1.25 -8.15
N PRO A 167 -14.59 2.26 -8.64
CA PRO A 167 -15.45 2.09 -9.80
C PRO A 167 -14.62 1.86 -11.05
N LEU A 168 -15.08 0.95 -11.93
CA LEU A 168 -14.50 0.83 -13.27
C LEU A 168 -14.95 2.03 -14.10
N MET A 169 -13.98 2.89 -14.42
CA MET A 169 -14.15 3.99 -15.37
C MET A 169 -13.51 3.60 -16.71
N VAL A 170 -14.04 4.10 -17.82
CA VAL A 170 -13.51 3.76 -19.16
C VAL A 170 -13.42 4.98 -20.08
N ILE A 171 -12.43 5.00 -20.97
CA ILE A 171 -12.35 5.95 -22.09
C ILE A 171 -12.97 5.26 -23.32
N GLU A 172 -14.15 5.73 -23.72
CA GLU A 172 -14.94 5.15 -24.81
C GLU A 172 -14.26 5.36 -26.17
N GLY A 173 -14.34 4.35 -27.04
CA GLY A 173 -13.82 4.43 -28.41
C GLY A 173 -12.30 4.54 -28.52
N SER A 174 -11.56 4.32 -27.44
CA SER A 174 -10.10 4.38 -27.41
C SER A 174 -9.49 3.02 -27.07
N ASP A 175 -8.29 2.78 -27.61
CA ASP A 175 -7.37 1.71 -27.25
C ASP A 175 -6.24 2.20 -26.34
N GLU A 176 -6.28 3.45 -25.90
CA GLU A 176 -5.25 4.05 -25.06
C GLU A 176 -5.84 4.79 -23.86
N ALA A 177 -5.10 4.80 -22.77
CA ALA A 177 -5.38 5.68 -21.65
C ALA A 177 -4.10 6.40 -21.20
N ARG A 178 -4.17 7.73 -21.05
CA ARG A 178 -3.00 8.53 -20.64
C ARG A 178 -3.32 9.37 -19.42
N TYR A 179 -2.39 9.36 -18.47
CA TYR A 179 -2.54 10.03 -17.19
C TYR A 179 -1.30 10.83 -16.85
N SER A 180 -1.49 11.90 -16.09
CA SER A 180 -0.40 12.58 -15.40
C SER A 180 -0.68 12.67 -13.90
N ILE A 181 0.38 12.57 -13.12
CA ILE A 181 0.36 12.77 -11.67
C ILE A 181 1.40 13.84 -11.37
N ASP A 182 0.95 14.95 -10.79
CA ASP A 182 1.77 16.14 -10.59
C ASP A 182 2.03 16.39 -9.10
N GLY A 183 3.20 16.97 -8.78
CA GLY A 183 3.50 17.55 -7.46
C GLY A 183 3.85 16.53 -6.37
N LEU A 184 4.44 15.39 -6.74
CA LEU A 184 4.79 14.32 -5.79
C LEU A 184 6.26 13.86 -5.88
N LEU A 185 7.00 14.24 -6.92
CA LEU A 185 8.39 13.80 -7.10
C LEU A 185 9.33 14.48 -6.12
N HIS A 186 8.96 15.60 -5.50
CA HIS A 186 9.72 16.21 -4.40
C HIS A 186 9.84 15.26 -3.20
N LEU A 187 8.82 14.45 -2.90
CA LEU A 187 8.87 13.42 -1.85
C LEU A 187 9.93 12.34 -2.15
N VAL A 188 10.25 12.13 -3.43
CA VAL A 188 11.26 11.17 -3.88
C VAL A 188 12.67 11.78 -3.89
N ARG A 189 12.84 12.96 -4.49
CA ARG A 189 14.16 13.56 -4.76
C ARG A 189 14.74 14.42 -3.64
N GLU A 190 13.99 14.65 -2.58
CA GLU A 190 14.47 15.42 -1.45
C GLU A 190 14.76 14.51 -0.27
N ALA A 191 15.81 14.83 0.49
CA ALA A 191 16.11 14.18 1.75
C ALA A 191 15.95 15.16 2.90
N ARG A 192 15.52 14.63 4.03
CA ARG A 192 15.40 15.38 5.28
C ARG A 192 16.77 15.91 5.72
N GLN A 193 16.80 17.18 6.14
CA GLN A 193 17.91 17.83 6.81
C GLN A 193 17.36 18.56 8.04
N VAL A 194 18.05 18.46 9.18
CA VAL A 194 17.69 19.22 10.37
C VAL A 194 18.78 20.20 10.66
N ALA A 195 18.43 21.48 10.80
CA ALA A 195 19.25 22.39 11.56
C ALA A 195 19.04 22.04 13.05
N PRO A 196 20.08 21.67 13.81
CA PRO A 196 19.93 21.47 15.25
C PRO A 196 19.24 22.72 15.80
N GLY A 197 18.09 22.52 16.46
CA GLY A 197 17.41 23.60 17.15
C GLY A 197 18.39 24.30 18.10
N GLY A 198 18.17 25.59 18.38
CA GLY A 198 18.98 26.35 19.34
C GLY A 198 19.00 25.73 20.74
N ASP A 199 19.42 26.48 21.76
CA ASP A 199 19.59 25.98 23.14
C ASP A 199 18.29 25.38 23.71
N SER A 200 18.09 24.07 23.51
CA SER A 200 16.96 23.29 24.01
C SER A 200 17.47 22.36 25.12
N PRO A 201 16.86 22.37 26.32
CA PRO A 201 17.30 21.52 27.44
C PRO A 201 17.21 20.02 27.12
N TYR A 202 16.34 19.62 26.19
CA TYR A 202 16.20 18.23 25.76
C TYR A 202 17.41 17.72 24.96
N ARG A 203 18.27 18.62 24.46
CA ARG A 203 19.51 18.23 23.77
C ARG A 203 20.51 17.61 24.75
N GLU A 204 20.69 18.25 25.91
CA GLU A 204 21.56 17.73 26.97
C GLU A 204 21.01 16.42 27.54
N GLU A 205 19.69 16.31 27.69
CA GLU A 205 19.04 15.06 28.13
C GLU A 205 19.24 13.92 27.13
N LEU A 206 19.07 14.18 25.83
CA LEU A 206 19.32 13.19 24.77
C LEU A 206 20.78 12.74 24.75
N GLU A 207 21.73 13.68 24.86
CA GLU A 207 23.16 13.42 24.93
C GLU A 207 23.50 12.52 26.14
N ALA A 208 23.02 12.89 27.33
CA ALA A 208 23.24 12.14 28.56
C ALA A 208 22.67 10.72 28.46
N LEU A 209 21.48 10.56 27.87
CA LEU A 209 20.84 9.26 27.66
C LEU A 209 21.68 8.36 26.73
N VAL A 210 22.19 8.89 25.62
CA VAL A 210 23.06 8.13 24.70
C VAL A 210 24.37 7.73 25.39
N LEU A 211 24.98 8.63 26.14
CA LEU A 211 26.21 8.34 26.89
C LEU A 211 26.00 7.28 27.97
N GLN A 212 24.88 7.33 28.69
CA GLN A 212 24.52 6.34 29.73
C GLN A 212 24.42 4.93 29.15
N HIS A 213 23.93 4.78 27.92
CA HIS A 213 23.73 3.49 27.25
C HIS A 213 24.84 3.13 26.25
N MET A 214 25.92 3.91 26.16
CA MET A 214 26.99 3.66 25.19
C MET A 214 27.70 2.32 25.43
N ASP A 215 27.84 1.88 26.68
CA ASP A 215 28.44 0.56 26.98
C ASP A 215 27.54 -0.62 26.61
N GLU A 216 26.21 -0.42 26.58
CA GLU A 216 25.26 -1.38 26.01
C GLU A 216 25.42 -1.44 24.48
N LEU A 217 25.59 -0.28 23.84
CA LEU A 217 25.79 -0.18 22.38
C LEU A 217 27.14 -0.73 21.89
N LYS A 218 28.13 -0.91 22.76
CA LYS A 218 29.38 -1.62 22.41
C LYS A 218 29.22 -3.15 22.42
N GLN A 219 28.09 -3.67 22.94
CA GLN A 219 27.85 -5.11 23.05
C GLN A 219 27.16 -5.65 21.80
N HIS A 220 27.98 -6.11 20.85
CA HIS A 220 27.50 -6.66 19.59
C HIS A 220 27.36 -8.21 19.63
N PRO A 221 26.31 -8.78 19.04
CA PRO A 221 25.22 -8.11 18.32
C PRO A 221 24.23 -7.44 19.29
N TRP A 222 23.63 -6.33 18.87
CA TRP A 222 22.62 -5.65 19.68
C TRP A 222 21.40 -6.54 19.93
N PRO A 223 20.91 -6.65 21.18
CA PRO A 223 19.73 -7.43 21.52
C PRO A 223 18.49 -7.04 20.70
N MET A 224 18.35 -5.76 20.33
CA MET A 224 17.25 -5.23 19.51
C MET A 224 17.22 -5.80 18.08
N LEU A 225 18.33 -6.35 17.57
CA LEU A 225 18.39 -6.99 16.25
C LEU A 225 17.99 -8.48 16.29
N THR A 226 17.64 -8.99 17.47
CA THR A 226 17.26 -10.39 17.66
C THR A 226 15.75 -10.58 17.61
N SER A 227 15.30 -11.71 17.08
CA SER A 227 13.91 -12.15 17.14
C SER A 227 13.66 -13.01 18.35
N HIS A 228 12.56 -12.74 19.06
CA HIS A 228 12.14 -13.45 20.26
C HIS A 228 13.29 -13.59 21.28
N ASN A 229 14.15 -12.56 21.35
CA ASN A 229 15.35 -12.47 22.20
C ASN A 229 16.34 -13.63 22.02
N ARG A 230 16.39 -14.24 20.83
CA ARG A 230 17.17 -15.48 20.63
C ARG A 230 18.14 -15.45 19.47
N PHE A 231 17.72 -14.97 18.29
CA PHE A 231 18.57 -15.04 17.09
C PHE A 231 18.50 -13.73 16.30
N ILE A 232 19.65 -13.25 15.81
CA ILE A 232 19.72 -12.16 14.84
C ILE A 232 18.91 -12.53 13.60
N ILE A 233 18.19 -11.56 13.04
CA ILE A 233 17.67 -11.64 11.67
C ILE A 233 18.48 -10.68 10.79
N PRO A 234 19.51 -11.17 10.06
CA PRO A 234 20.26 -10.33 9.13
C PRO A 234 19.34 -9.72 8.06
N GLY A 235 19.58 -8.46 7.72
CA GLY A 235 18.74 -7.69 6.80
C GLY A 235 17.38 -7.25 7.34
N ALA A 236 17.02 -7.59 8.58
CA ALA A 236 15.82 -7.04 9.20
C ALA A 236 15.99 -5.56 9.48
N TYR A 237 14.97 -4.78 9.10
CA TYR A 237 14.81 -3.43 9.60
C TYR A 237 14.46 -3.45 11.09
N GLN A 238 15.07 -2.55 11.86
CA GLN A 238 14.67 -2.26 13.23
C GLN A 238 14.49 -0.74 13.42
N PRO A 239 13.32 -0.29 13.93
CA PRO A 239 13.06 1.14 14.20
C PRO A 239 14.15 1.80 15.05
N GLU A 240 14.67 1.09 16.04
CA GLU A 240 15.66 1.58 17.00
C GLU A 240 16.95 2.06 16.32
N VAL A 241 17.38 1.36 15.27
CA VAL A 241 18.55 1.78 14.49
C VAL A 241 18.28 3.10 13.75
N SER A 242 17.06 3.27 13.24
CA SER A 242 16.65 4.52 12.61
C SER A 242 16.63 5.66 13.62
N ASP A 243 16.13 5.40 14.84
CA ASP A 243 16.09 6.38 15.93
C ASP A 243 17.51 6.85 16.32
N LEU A 244 18.47 5.93 16.45
CA LEU A 244 19.87 6.26 16.69
C LEU A 244 20.47 7.11 15.55
N LEU A 245 20.23 6.74 14.29
CA LEU A 245 20.71 7.50 13.12
C LEU A 245 20.12 8.91 13.08
N LEU A 246 18.84 9.05 13.41
CA LEU A 246 18.13 10.33 13.41
C LEU A 246 18.51 11.23 14.59
N ALA A 247 19.06 10.67 15.68
CA ALA A 247 19.55 11.42 16.82
C ALA A 247 20.90 12.10 16.57
N LEU A 248 21.73 11.57 15.66
CA LEU A 248 23.09 12.05 15.39
C LEU A 248 23.23 13.58 15.21
N PRO A 249 22.32 14.31 14.52
CA PRO A 249 22.43 15.76 14.35
C PRO A 249 22.34 16.57 15.66
N TYR A 250 21.80 15.98 16.72
CA TYR A 250 21.60 16.65 18.00
C TYR A 250 22.70 16.39 19.02
N LEU A 251 23.53 15.38 18.78
CA LEU A 251 24.61 15.00 19.70
C LEU A 251 25.82 15.93 19.57
N SER A 252 26.71 15.91 20.55
CA SER A 252 28.04 16.49 20.40
C SER A 252 28.82 15.77 19.28
N PRO A 253 29.79 16.41 18.61
CA PRO A 253 30.62 15.74 17.61
C PRO A 253 31.26 14.45 18.15
N GLU A 254 31.78 14.48 19.37
CA GLU A 254 32.44 13.34 20.02
C GLU A 254 31.47 12.17 20.24
N THR A 255 30.29 12.44 20.79
CA THR A 255 29.28 11.39 21.03
C THR A 255 28.67 10.88 19.72
N ALA A 256 28.44 11.77 18.75
CA ALA A 256 27.96 11.39 17.43
C ALA A 256 28.96 10.45 16.72
N ASP A 257 30.25 10.74 16.78
CA ASP A 257 31.29 9.91 16.16
C ASP A 257 31.42 8.54 16.85
N ALA A 258 31.37 8.52 18.19
CA ALA A 258 31.31 7.26 18.94
C ALA A 258 30.09 6.42 18.55
N LEU A 259 28.90 7.04 18.50
CA LEU A 259 27.67 6.35 18.12
C LEU A 259 27.70 5.83 16.68
N ARG A 260 28.20 6.64 15.73
CA ARG A 260 28.37 6.23 14.31
C ARG A 260 29.21 4.98 14.18
N LYS A 261 30.28 4.87 14.97
CA LYS A 261 31.17 3.71 14.96
C LYS A 261 30.42 2.44 15.37
N GLU A 262 29.68 2.48 16.47
CA GLU A 262 28.93 1.31 16.95
C GLU A 262 27.78 0.94 15.99
N ILE A 263 27.05 1.93 15.44
CA ILE A 263 26.07 1.69 14.36
C ILE A 263 26.74 1.03 13.14
N GLY A 264 27.93 1.49 12.77
CA GLY A 264 28.68 0.94 11.63
C GLY A 264 29.03 -0.53 11.82
N ILE A 265 29.45 -0.94 13.02
CA ILE A 265 29.73 -2.36 13.32
C ILE A 265 28.50 -3.23 13.07
N GLU A 266 27.31 -2.78 13.49
CA GLU A 266 26.07 -3.52 13.26
C GLU A 266 25.65 -3.53 11.79
N MET A 267 25.56 -2.35 11.18
CA MET A 267 25.00 -2.21 9.83
C MET A 267 25.89 -2.86 8.77
N GLU A 268 27.20 -2.66 8.83
CA GLU A 268 28.12 -3.26 7.84
C GLU A 268 28.15 -4.78 7.93
N ARG A 269 27.88 -5.33 9.12
CA ARG A 269 27.93 -6.77 9.35
C ARG A 269 26.62 -7.48 9.05
N TYR A 270 25.48 -6.87 9.38
CA TYR A 270 24.20 -7.57 9.39
C TYR A 270 23.18 -7.05 8.37
N LEU A 271 23.23 -5.77 7.98
CA LEU A 271 22.19 -5.18 7.12
C LEU A 271 22.21 -5.77 5.70
N MET A 272 23.40 -5.95 5.14
CA MET A 272 23.60 -6.50 3.78
C MET A 272 24.30 -7.87 3.80
N ALA A 273 24.29 -8.56 4.95
CA ALA A 273 24.89 -9.87 5.10
C ALA A 273 24.38 -10.83 4.01
N SER A 274 25.33 -11.46 3.32
CA SER A 274 25.07 -12.42 2.25
C SER A 274 26.06 -13.57 2.36
N GLY A 275 25.77 -14.69 1.69
CA GLY A 275 26.58 -15.90 1.80
C GLY A 275 26.29 -16.73 3.06
N ILE A 276 26.98 -17.85 3.20
CA ILE A 276 26.78 -18.82 4.29
C ILE A 276 27.41 -18.25 5.57
N PRO A 277 26.68 -18.23 6.72
CA PRO A 277 27.22 -17.74 7.98
C PRO A 277 28.53 -18.42 8.39
N GLY A 278 29.57 -17.63 8.67
CA GLY A 278 30.83 -18.13 9.24
C GLY A 278 30.74 -18.37 10.75
N LYS A 279 31.83 -18.86 11.35
CA LYS A 279 31.94 -19.12 12.81
C LYS A 279 31.57 -17.91 13.67
N GLU A 280 31.78 -16.71 13.15
CA GLU A 280 31.51 -15.46 13.83
C GLU A 280 30.01 -15.18 14.08
N PHE A 281 29.14 -15.95 13.43
CA PHE A 281 27.69 -15.99 13.66
C PHE A 281 27.26 -17.10 14.62
N GLU A 282 28.16 -17.97 15.09
CA GLU A 282 27.84 -19.15 15.92
C GLU A 282 27.12 -18.73 17.21
N GLY A 283 25.99 -19.39 17.49
CA GLY A 283 25.10 -19.02 18.60
C GLY A 283 24.31 -17.71 18.42
N LYS A 284 24.54 -16.95 17.35
CA LYS A 284 23.88 -15.66 17.08
C LYS A 284 22.75 -15.75 16.05
N VAL A 285 22.88 -16.58 15.03
CA VAL A 285 21.81 -16.87 14.06
C VAL A 285 21.27 -18.27 14.27
N ARG A 286 20.08 -18.55 13.74
CA ARG A 286 19.47 -19.88 13.86
C ARG A 286 20.40 -20.94 13.24
N PRO A 287 20.60 -22.10 13.90
CA PRO A 287 21.48 -23.16 13.39
C PRO A 287 21.16 -23.64 11.96
N ASP A 288 19.89 -23.64 11.57
CA ASP A 288 19.47 -24.03 10.22
C ASP A 288 19.91 -23.04 9.11
N LEU A 289 20.35 -21.83 9.49
CA LEU A 289 20.89 -20.85 8.54
C LEU A 289 22.38 -21.08 8.24
N PHE A 290 23.11 -21.87 9.04
CA PHE A 290 24.53 -22.16 8.80
C PHE A 290 24.81 -23.02 7.56
N GLN A 291 23.75 -23.58 6.96
CA GLN A 291 23.87 -24.45 5.79
C GLN A 291 23.42 -23.77 4.49
N GLN A 292 23.05 -22.49 4.54
CA GLN A 292 22.52 -21.77 3.39
C GLN A 292 22.91 -20.28 3.40
N PRO A 293 22.87 -19.59 2.25
CA PRO A 293 23.15 -18.16 2.23
C PRO A 293 22.11 -17.34 3.01
N LEU A 294 22.57 -16.36 3.81
CA LEU A 294 21.73 -15.38 4.51
C LEU A 294 20.92 -14.49 3.57
N LEU A 295 21.38 -14.36 2.33
CA LEU A 295 20.67 -13.73 1.24
C LEU A 295 20.90 -14.60 -0.01
N TRP A 296 19.84 -15.25 -0.46
CA TRP A 296 19.83 -16.06 -1.67
C TRP A 296 18.79 -15.52 -2.65
N TYR A 297 18.91 -15.89 -3.92
CA TYR A 297 18.06 -15.39 -4.99
C TYR A 297 17.51 -16.53 -5.83
N PHE A 298 16.31 -16.35 -6.38
CA PHE A 298 15.75 -17.19 -7.43
C PHE A 298 15.35 -16.34 -8.63
N ARG A 299 15.31 -16.96 -9.81
CA ARG A 299 14.88 -16.30 -11.03
C ARG A 299 13.37 -16.46 -11.21
N HIS A 300 12.64 -15.35 -11.26
CA HIS A 300 11.20 -15.38 -11.48
C HIS A 300 10.89 -15.92 -12.90
N PRO A 301 10.06 -16.95 -13.05
CA PRO A 301 9.89 -17.64 -14.34
C PRO A 301 9.20 -16.77 -15.41
N VAL A 302 8.37 -15.81 -15.00
CA VAL A 302 7.62 -14.95 -15.94
C VAL A 302 8.41 -13.70 -16.35
N THR A 303 9.11 -13.08 -15.40
CA THR A 303 9.76 -11.78 -15.63
C THR A 303 11.26 -11.92 -15.85
N GLY A 304 11.84 -13.09 -15.57
CA GLY A 304 13.26 -13.37 -15.68
C GLY A 304 14.14 -12.65 -14.66
N ARG A 305 13.56 -11.83 -13.77
CA ARG A 305 14.27 -11.04 -12.75
C ARG A 305 14.71 -11.93 -11.59
N GLU A 306 15.86 -11.61 -10.99
CA GLU A 306 16.30 -12.25 -9.75
C GLU A 306 15.62 -11.58 -8.55
N LEU A 307 15.02 -12.40 -7.69
CA LEU A 307 14.30 -12.00 -6.48
C LEU A 307 14.97 -12.64 -5.26
N PRO A 308 15.16 -11.91 -4.14
CA PRO A 308 15.62 -12.52 -2.90
C PRO A 308 14.61 -13.54 -2.38
N GLY A 309 15.09 -14.62 -1.76
CA GLY A 309 14.25 -15.57 -1.04
C GLY A 309 14.00 -15.18 0.41
N SER A 310 13.14 -15.92 1.12
CA SER A 310 12.94 -15.76 2.57
C SER A 310 13.93 -16.63 3.35
N VAL A 311 14.55 -16.05 4.37
CA VAL A 311 15.47 -16.76 5.29
C VAL A 311 14.70 -17.56 6.35
N LYS A 312 13.41 -17.26 6.57
CA LYS A 312 12.68 -17.78 7.75
C LYS A 312 12.39 -19.29 7.69
N LEU A 313 12.37 -19.93 6.52
CA LEU A 313 11.96 -21.33 6.37
C LEU A 313 12.64 -22.01 5.15
N PRO A 314 13.54 -23.01 5.34
CA PRO A 314 14.14 -23.78 4.25
C PRO A 314 13.13 -24.47 3.32
N ASN A 315 11.92 -24.74 3.85
CA ASN A 315 10.85 -25.44 3.14
C ASN A 315 9.72 -24.50 2.66
N TYR A 316 9.90 -23.18 2.77
CA TYR A 316 8.94 -22.19 2.29
C TYR A 316 9.59 -21.37 1.17
N PRO A 317 9.55 -21.84 -0.09
CA PRO A 317 10.14 -21.13 -1.24
C PRO A 317 9.41 -19.82 -1.58
N GLY A 318 8.46 -19.38 -0.76
CA GLY A 318 7.71 -18.15 -0.99
C GLY A 318 8.54 -16.89 -0.77
N ALA A 319 8.55 -16.01 -1.77
CA ALA A 319 8.47 -14.59 -1.47
C ALA A 319 7.14 -14.39 -0.72
N GLY A 320 7.20 -14.41 0.61
CA GLY A 320 6.01 -14.23 1.45
C GLY A 320 5.31 -12.91 1.14
N ILE A 321 4.02 -12.84 1.47
CA ILE A 321 3.16 -11.71 1.12
C ILE A 321 3.82 -10.40 1.58
N ASP A 322 4.34 -10.30 2.81
CA ASP A 322 4.98 -9.10 3.41
C ASP A 322 6.34 -8.71 2.87
N LYS A 323 6.91 -9.50 1.95
CA LYS A 323 8.28 -9.30 1.54
C LYS A 323 8.56 -7.92 0.91
N PRO A 324 7.71 -7.35 0.03
CA PRO A 324 7.91 -6.00 -0.48
C PRO A 324 8.03 -4.95 0.63
N CYS A 325 7.25 -5.08 1.72
CA CYS A 325 7.30 -4.17 2.86
C CYS A 325 8.64 -4.26 3.59
N TRP A 326 9.06 -5.47 3.99
CA TRP A 326 10.31 -5.67 4.73
C TRP A 326 11.56 -5.28 3.93
N GLU A 327 11.58 -5.63 2.65
CA GLU A 327 12.69 -5.26 1.75
C GLU A 327 12.71 -3.75 1.47
N SER A 328 11.54 -3.08 1.44
CA SER A 328 11.47 -1.62 1.34
C SER A 328 12.08 -0.93 2.56
N LEU A 329 11.78 -1.42 3.77
CA LEU A 329 12.39 -0.91 5.00
C LEU A 329 13.90 -1.14 5.03
N ARG A 330 14.38 -2.28 4.54
CA ARG A 330 15.82 -2.55 4.39
C ARG A 330 16.51 -1.55 3.46
N LEU A 331 15.90 -1.27 2.31
CA LEU A 331 16.41 -0.26 1.35
C LEU A 331 16.38 1.16 1.95
N ALA A 332 15.32 1.50 2.68
CA ALA A 332 15.24 2.78 3.38
C ALA A 332 16.35 2.91 4.42
N LEU A 333 16.52 1.91 5.29
CA LEU A 333 17.58 1.91 6.30
C LEU A 333 18.98 1.97 5.68
N LEU A 334 19.21 1.27 4.57
CA LEU A 334 20.48 1.34 3.82
C LEU A 334 20.78 2.76 3.33
N TRP A 335 19.78 3.44 2.75
CA TRP A 335 19.91 4.85 2.35
C TRP A 335 20.18 5.77 3.55
N HIS A 336 19.45 5.59 4.65
CA HIS A 336 19.61 6.40 5.85
C HIS A 336 20.99 6.21 6.49
N TYR A 337 21.47 4.97 6.57
CA TYR A 337 22.80 4.66 7.09
C TYR A 337 23.89 5.39 6.28
N ASP A 338 23.91 5.21 4.96
CA ASP A 338 24.92 5.84 4.10
C ASP A 338 24.85 7.37 4.17
N THR A 339 23.63 7.93 4.18
CA THR A 339 23.44 9.39 4.23
C THR A 339 23.86 9.97 5.57
N ALA A 340 23.51 9.31 6.67
CA ALA A 340 23.87 9.77 7.99
C ALA A 340 25.38 9.65 8.19
N THR A 341 25.98 8.50 7.88
CA THR A 341 27.40 8.21 8.19
C THR A 341 28.39 8.73 7.15
N GLY A 342 27.93 9.18 5.98
CA GLY A 342 28.82 9.42 4.84
C GLY A 342 29.38 8.14 4.23
N GLY A 343 28.80 6.98 4.58
CA GLY A 343 29.21 5.67 4.11
C GLY A 343 28.81 5.38 2.65
N ASN A 344 29.24 4.21 2.18
CA ASN A 344 29.01 3.72 0.82
C ASN A 344 28.56 2.24 0.80
N LEU A 345 27.89 1.78 1.86
CA LEU A 345 27.44 0.40 1.98
C LEU A 345 26.49 0.02 0.85
N ALA A 346 25.65 0.95 0.38
CA ALA A 346 24.80 0.74 -0.78
C ALA A 346 25.60 0.50 -2.05
N ASP A 347 26.65 1.29 -2.28
CA ASP A 347 27.51 1.15 -3.46
C ASP A 347 28.29 -0.16 -3.44
N ARG A 348 28.82 -0.55 -2.27
CA ARG A 348 29.49 -1.84 -2.07
C ARG A 348 28.56 -3.04 -2.32
N ASN A 349 27.25 -2.87 -2.07
CA ASN A 349 26.24 -3.93 -2.20
C ASN A 349 25.23 -3.66 -3.32
N TRP A 350 25.59 -2.87 -4.33
CA TRP A 350 24.64 -2.38 -5.33
C TRP A 350 23.85 -3.50 -6.03
N ALA A 351 24.54 -4.56 -6.45
CA ALA A 351 23.90 -5.70 -7.10
C ALA A 351 22.84 -6.37 -6.19
N ALA A 352 23.09 -6.45 -4.87
CA ALA A 352 22.13 -6.98 -3.92
C ALA A 352 20.95 -6.00 -3.73
N ALA A 353 21.21 -4.70 -3.61
CA ALA A 353 20.18 -3.67 -3.48
C ALA A 353 19.21 -3.67 -4.68
N VAL A 354 19.73 -3.82 -5.91
CA VAL A 354 18.91 -3.96 -7.12
C VAL A 354 18.02 -5.20 -7.06
N LYS A 355 18.57 -6.36 -6.64
CA LYS A 355 17.79 -7.60 -6.52
C LYS A 355 16.73 -7.50 -5.42
N ILE A 356 17.03 -6.84 -4.30
CA ILE A 356 16.08 -6.55 -3.23
C ILE A 356 14.94 -5.69 -3.76
N PHE A 357 15.25 -4.64 -4.50
CA PHE A 357 14.26 -3.76 -5.13
C PHE A 357 13.37 -4.48 -6.16
N ASN A 358 13.90 -5.51 -6.86
CA ASN A 358 13.10 -6.28 -7.80
C ASN A 358 11.86 -6.91 -7.15
N VAL A 359 11.85 -7.22 -5.85
CA VAL A 359 10.64 -7.74 -5.18
C VAL A 359 9.48 -6.75 -5.32
N ILE A 360 9.74 -5.47 -5.07
CA ILE A 360 8.73 -4.42 -5.16
C ILE A 360 8.27 -4.27 -6.62
N ALA A 361 9.22 -4.19 -7.55
CA ALA A 361 8.93 -4.02 -8.97
C ALA A 361 8.26 -5.24 -9.62
N ASN A 362 8.30 -6.43 -9.00
CA ASN A 362 7.60 -7.63 -9.46
C ASN A 362 6.27 -7.87 -8.73
N GLY A 363 6.19 -7.47 -7.46
CA GLY A 363 4.96 -7.57 -6.68
C GLY A 363 3.94 -6.49 -7.03
N HIS A 364 4.36 -5.43 -7.72
CA HIS A 364 3.50 -4.29 -8.03
C HIS A 364 2.47 -4.56 -9.14
N ASP A 365 1.20 -4.52 -8.75
CA ASP A 365 0.07 -4.39 -9.64
C ASP A 365 -0.16 -2.91 -9.96
N TRP A 366 0.01 -2.57 -11.23
CA TRP A 366 -0.06 -1.19 -11.72
C TRP A 366 -1.49 -0.67 -11.87
N ALA A 367 -2.50 -1.56 -11.94
CA ALA A 367 -3.91 -1.21 -12.10
C ALA A 367 -4.56 -0.92 -10.75
N THR A 368 -4.11 -1.60 -9.70
CA THR A 368 -4.62 -1.43 -8.34
C THR A 368 -3.65 -0.66 -7.43
N ALA A 369 -2.44 -0.38 -7.92
CA ALA A 369 -1.31 0.17 -7.16
C ALA A 369 -0.86 -0.70 -5.96
N ILE A 370 -1.27 -1.98 -5.93
CA ILE A 370 -1.01 -2.94 -4.86
C ILE A 370 0.39 -3.55 -5.02
N VAL A 371 1.00 -3.97 -3.92
CA VAL A 371 2.15 -4.90 -3.93
C VAL A 371 2.00 -6.04 -2.90
N TRP A 372 0.95 -6.02 -2.07
CA TRP A 372 0.82 -6.81 -0.83
C TRP A 372 -0.50 -7.63 -0.75
N ASP A 373 -0.90 -8.10 0.45
CA ASP A 373 -2.05 -8.97 0.78
C ASP A 373 -3.42 -8.48 0.27
N SER A 374 -3.45 -7.25 -0.21
CA SER A 374 -4.63 -6.52 -0.62
C SER A 374 -5.26 -7.10 -1.90
N TYR A 375 -4.59 -8.05 -2.56
CA TYR A 375 -5.18 -8.93 -3.58
C TYR A 375 -6.45 -9.65 -3.11
N SER A 376 -6.60 -9.84 -1.79
CA SER A 376 -7.78 -10.44 -1.17
C SER A 376 -9.02 -9.53 -1.17
N GLY A 377 -8.91 -8.25 -1.56
CA GLY A 377 -9.99 -7.28 -1.42
C GLY A 377 -10.16 -6.74 0.01
N ILE A 378 -9.27 -7.12 0.92
CA ILE A 378 -9.24 -6.62 2.30
C ILE A 378 -8.92 -5.12 2.35
N ARG A 379 -8.19 -4.61 1.36
CA ARG A 379 -7.77 -3.20 1.29
C ARG A 379 -7.84 -2.67 -0.14
N VAL A 380 -8.09 -1.36 -0.24
CA VAL A 380 -7.86 -0.61 -1.48
C VAL A 380 -6.41 -0.15 -1.48
N GLY A 381 -5.67 -0.39 -2.58
CA GLY A 381 -4.22 -0.18 -2.58
C GLY A 381 -3.55 -1.09 -1.54
N ASN A 382 -2.44 -0.65 -0.94
CA ASN A 382 -1.77 -1.38 0.13
C ASN A 382 -2.20 -0.97 1.55
N GLY A 383 -3.23 -0.14 1.69
CA GLY A 383 -3.58 0.49 2.97
C GLY A 383 -2.64 1.65 3.33
N LEU A 384 -2.76 2.15 4.56
CA LEU A 384 -1.92 3.22 5.09
C LEU A 384 -0.60 2.68 5.64
N GLN A 385 -0.48 1.43 6.07
CA GLN A 385 0.80 0.95 6.61
C GLN A 385 1.83 0.65 5.53
N GLU A 386 1.52 -0.24 4.61
CA GLU A 386 2.50 -0.78 3.67
C GLU A 386 2.78 0.22 2.55
N GLY A 387 1.77 0.93 2.04
CA GLY A 387 1.93 1.89 0.94
C GLY A 387 3.05 2.90 1.19
N PRO A 388 3.05 3.62 2.32
CA PRO A 388 4.12 4.55 2.71
C PRO A 388 5.47 3.87 2.98
N ILE A 389 5.49 2.65 3.54
CA ILE A 389 6.73 1.87 3.68
C ILE A 389 7.37 1.60 2.32
N ILE A 390 6.57 1.16 1.36
CA ILE A 390 7.03 0.86 0.00
C ILE A 390 7.42 2.14 -0.73
N HIS A 391 6.68 3.23 -0.52
CA HIS A 391 7.07 4.56 -0.99
C HIS A 391 8.48 4.93 -0.50
N ALA A 392 8.76 4.76 0.80
CA ALA A 392 10.08 5.07 1.36
C ALA A 392 11.19 4.18 0.78
N GLY A 393 10.95 2.87 0.61
CA GLY A 393 11.90 1.97 -0.04
C GLY A 393 12.18 2.34 -1.51
N CYS A 394 11.14 2.67 -2.27
CA CYS A 394 11.26 3.16 -3.64
C CYS A 394 11.98 4.52 -3.71
N ALA A 395 11.68 5.44 -2.79
CA ALA A 395 12.37 6.73 -2.71
C ALA A 395 13.86 6.55 -2.41
N ALA A 396 14.19 5.72 -1.41
CA ALA A 396 15.56 5.35 -1.10
C ALA A 396 16.29 4.76 -2.32
N MET A 397 15.65 3.83 -3.04
CA MET A 397 16.22 3.24 -4.24
C MET A 397 16.44 4.27 -5.36
N ALA A 398 15.48 5.17 -5.58
CA ALA A 398 15.61 6.25 -6.57
C ALA A 398 16.81 7.15 -6.25
N ARG A 399 16.98 7.51 -4.97
CA ARG A 399 18.09 8.35 -4.52
C ARG A 399 19.45 7.65 -4.65
N MET A 400 19.54 6.35 -4.30
CA MET A 400 20.76 5.56 -4.51
C MET A 400 21.09 5.41 -6.01
N ALA A 401 20.09 5.14 -6.86
CA ALA A 401 20.26 5.05 -8.30
C ALA A 401 20.72 6.38 -8.92
N ALA A 402 20.12 7.51 -8.49
CA ALA A 402 20.51 8.84 -8.91
C ALA A 402 21.98 9.14 -8.56
N ARG A 403 22.42 8.80 -7.34
CA ARG A 403 23.82 8.96 -6.88
C ARG A 403 24.81 8.22 -7.80
N ARG A 404 24.39 7.09 -8.37
CA ARG A 404 25.20 6.27 -9.28
C ARG A 404 25.05 6.63 -10.77
N GLY A 405 24.17 7.56 -11.11
CA GLY A 405 23.85 7.90 -12.50
C GLY A 405 22.98 6.85 -13.22
N ASP A 406 22.35 5.91 -12.51
CA ASP A 406 21.42 4.94 -13.09
C ASP A 406 20.02 5.57 -13.24
N THR A 407 19.84 6.30 -14.34
CA THR A 407 18.60 7.05 -14.60
C THR A 407 17.41 6.14 -14.83
N ALA A 408 17.61 4.97 -15.46
CA ALA A 408 16.52 4.03 -15.73
C ALA A 408 15.94 3.47 -14.43
N LEU A 409 16.81 3.07 -13.49
CA LEU A 409 16.36 2.56 -12.21
C LEU A 409 15.83 3.66 -11.30
N ARG A 410 16.42 4.86 -11.34
CA ARG A 410 15.88 6.04 -10.65
C ARG A 410 14.45 6.33 -11.08
N ASP A 411 14.20 6.36 -12.37
CA ASP A 411 12.88 6.72 -12.91
C ASP A 411 11.85 5.62 -12.61
N LEU A 412 12.22 4.34 -12.73
CA LEU A 412 11.37 3.23 -12.32
C LEU A 412 11.00 3.30 -10.84
N ALA A 413 11.99 3.53 -9.97
CA ALA A 413 11.75 3.65 -8.54
C ALA A 413 10.91 4.87 -8.18
N SER A 414 11.09 5.98 -8.89
CA SER A 414 10.28 7.20 -8.72
C SER A 414 8.82 6.99 -9.14
N TYR A 415 8.59 6.33 -10.29
CA TYR A 415 7.25 5.95 -10.75
C TYR A 415 6.54 5.05 -9.74
N LEU A 416 7.24 4.03 -9.21
CA LEU A 416 6.67 3.13 -8.21
C LEU A 416 6.39 3.85 -6.89
N ALA A 417 7.29 4.73 -6.44
CA ALA A 417 7.09 5.54 -5.23
C ALA A 417 5.84 6.42 -5.31
N VAL A 418 5.63 7.08 -6.46
CA VAL A 418 4.43 7.89 -6.71
C VAL A 418 3.18 7.02 -6.80
N SER A 419 3.27 5.87 -7.47
CA SER A 419 2.14 4.93 -7.60
C SER A 419 1.63 4.46 -6.24
N GLN A 420 2.54 4.25 -5.26
CA GLN A 420 2.14 3.89 -3.90
C GLN A 420 1.29 4.98 -3.23
N LEU A 421 1.61 6.26 -3.43
CA LEU A 421 0.83 7.37 -2.85
C LEU A 421 -0.57 7.49 -3.48
N ILE A 422 -0.74 7.09 -4.74
CA ILE A 422 -2.07 6.97 -5.36
C ILE A 422 -2.88 5.90 -4.64
N GLY A 423 -2.26 4.73 -4.38
CA GLY A 423 -2.87 3.64 -3.63
C GLY A 423 -3.34 4.10 -2.25
N VAL A 424 -2.48 4.79 -1.50
CA VAL A 424 -2.80 5.34 -0.17
C VAL A 424 -3.93 6.36 -0.22
N GLN A 425 -3.91 7.29 -1.17
CA GLN A 425 -5.01 8.25 -1.34
C GLN A 425 -6.32 7.54 -1.73
N ALA A 426 -6.25 6.51 -2.57
CA ALA A 426 -7.42 5.71 -2.90
C ALA A 426 -7.97 5.00 -1.65
N SER A 427 -7.12 4.45 -0.77
CA SER A 427 -7.54 3.90 0.52
C SER A 427 -8.28 4.94 1.37
N LEU A 428 -7.73 6.15 1.49
CA LEU A 428 -8.37 7.23 2.25
C LEU A 428 -9.74 7.65 1.69
N ALA A 429 -9.91 7.58 0.37
CA ALA A 429 -11.13 7.97 -0.33
C ALA A 429 -12.14 6.82 -0.52
N ALA A 430 -11.75 5.57 -0.29
CA ALA A 430 -12.54 4.39 -0.61
C ALA A 430 -13.79 4.23 0.26
N ASN A 431 -13.78 4.75 1.50
CA ASN A 431 -14.83 4.52 2.49
C ASN A 431 -16.24 4.74 1.95
N ASP A 432 -16.51 5.90 1.34
CA ASP A 432 -17.86 6.23 0.87
C ASP A 432 -18.26 5.41 -0.36
N TYR A 433 -17.30 5.13 -1.26
CA TYR A 433 -17.51 4.24 -2.39
C TYR A 433 -17.93 2.85 -1.92
N LEU A 434 -17.14 2.26 -1.01
CA LEU A 434 -17.40 0.94 -0.45
C LEU A 434 -18.75 0.91 0.28
N ARG A 435 -19.06 1.93 1.11
CA ARG A 435 -20.34 2.07 1.80
C ARG A 435 -21.53 2.05 0.84
N SER A 436 -21.45 2.79 -0.26
CA SER A 436 -22.58 2.92 -1.20
C SER A 436 -22.90 1.64 -1.97
N ARG A 437 -21.95 0.69 -2.03
CA ARG A 437 -22.07 -0.58 -2.78
C ARG A 437 -22.19 -1.80 -1.88
N ARG A 438 -22.41 -1.57 -0.59
CA ARG A 438 -22.73 -2.56 0.44
C ARG A 438 -24.25 -2.69 0.61
N PRO A 439 -24.89 -3.82 0.30
CA PRO A 439 -26.06 -4.24 1.05
C PRO A 439 -25.57 -4.93 2.32
N PHE A 440 -25.93 -4.41 3.48
CA PHE A 440 -25.76 -5.16 4.73
C PHE A 440 -26.70 -6.35 4.68
N SER A 441 -26.20 -7.58 4.67
CA SER A 441 -27.03 -8.68 5.15
C SER A 441 -26.89 -8.79 6.67
N ALA A 442 -28.02 -8.67 7.37
CA ALA A 442 -28.08 -8.52 8.83
C ALA A 442 -27.82 -9.82 9.60
N SER A 443 -27.87 -10.97 8.94
CA SER A 443 -27.77 -12.31 9.52
C SER A 443 -26.32 -12.81 9.67
N HIS A 444 -25.39 -12.30 8.86
CA HIS A 444 -24.00 -12.78 8.78
C HIS A 444 -22.95 -11.73 9.13
N THR A 445 -23.35 -10.52 9.53
CA THR A 445 -22.41 -9.43 9.83
C THR A 445 -22.71 -8.76 11.18
N GLN A 446 -21.67 -8.31 11.90
CA GLN A 446 -21.80 -7.38 13.04
C GLN A 446 -22.13 -5.95 12.56
N ALA A 447 -23.02 -5.80 11.56
CA ALA A 447 -23.26 -4.54 10.84
C ALA A 447 -23.52 -3.35 11.75
N ALA A 448 -24.29 -3.54 12.83
CA ALA A 448 -24.59 -2.48 13.79
C ALA A 448 -23.32 -1.99 14.53
N ASP A 449 -22.46 -2.91 14.96
CA ASP A 449 -21.19 -2.58 15.63
C ASP A 449 -20.21 -1.93 14.67
N MET A 450 -20.20 -2.37 13.40
CA MET A 450 -19.40 -1.77 12.33
C MET A 450 -19.87 -0.33 12.04
N ILE A 451 -21.18 -0.12 11.87
CA ILE A 451 -21.77 1.21 11.64
C ILE A 451 -21.49 2.14 12.81
N LEU A 452 -21.61 1.66 14.05
CA LEU A 452 -21.29 2.42 15.25
C LEU A 452 -19.80 2.81 15.26
N THR A 453 -18.92 1.85 15.02
CA THR A 453 -17.46 2.07 14.99
C THR A 453 -17.08 3.07 13.89
N GLU A 454 -17.59 2.90 12.67
CA GLU A 454 -17.35 3.81 11.55
C GLU A 454 -17.87 5.23 11.80
N LYS A 455 -19.07 5.38 12.38
CA LYS A 455 -19.62 6.69 12.75
C LYS A 455 -18.79 7.35 13.85
N SER A 456 -18.28 6.56 14.78
CA SER A 456 -17.42 7.04 15.86
C SER A 456 -15.97 7.28 15.45
N ARG A 457 -15.52 6.87 14.25
CA ARG A 457 -14.10 6.96 13.83
C ARG A 457 -13.93 7.12 12.31
N ARG A 458 -14.38 8.26 11.75
CA ARG A 458 -14.55 8.48 10.30
C ARG A 458 -13.30 8.17 9.45
N ARG A 459 -12.09 8.48 9.94
CA ARG A 459 -10.83 8.18 9.23
C ARG A 459 -10.05 6.97 9.74
N HIS A 460 -10.36 6.36 10.89
CA HIS A 460 -9.58 5.22 11.41
C HIS A 460 -9.85 3.90 10.67
N TYR A 461 -10.91 3.82 9.88
CA TYR A 461 -11.30 2.58 9.19
C TYR A 461 -10.53 2.33 7.87
N VAL A 462 -9.72 3.31 7.43
CA VAL A 462 -9.06 3.33 6.12
C VAL A 462 -7.93 2.30 5.92
N GLU A 463 -7.40 1.70 6.99
CA GLU A 463 -6.33 0.70 6.88
C GLU A 463 -6.87 -0.64 6.34
N PHE A 464 -8.05 -1.05 6.82
CA PHE A 464 -8.71 -2.29 6.46
C PHE A 464 -10.09 -2.00 5.88
N ASN A 465 -10.07 -1.40 4.69
CA ASN A 465 -11.24 -1.05 3.89
C ASN A 465 -11.86 -2.26 3.19
N GLU A 466 -12.26 -3.27 3.95
CA GLU A 466 -12.81 -4.50 3.38
C GLU A 466 -14.18 -4.26 2.70
N PHE A 467 -14.45 -5.02 1.64
CA PHE A 467 -15.82 -5.30 1.21
C PHE A 467 -16.48 -6.21 2.26
N ALA A 468 -17.51 -5.70 2.92
CA ALA A 468 -18.24 -6.44 3.95
C ALA A 468 -18.88 -7.71 3.35
N GLY A 469 -18.68 -8.86 4.02
CA GLY A 469 -19.15 -10.18 3.56
C GLY A 469 -18.02 -11.18 3.25
N PHE A 470 -16.77 -10.72 3.11
CA PHE A 470 -15.62 -11.62 2.92
C PHE A 470 -14.93 -12.05 4.22
N SER A 471 -14.98 -11.24 5.29
CA SER A 471 -14.42 -11.60 6.60
C SER A 471 -15.05 -10.77 7.74
N PRO A 472 -15.50 -11.41 8.85
CA PRO A 472 -15.95 -10.70 10.06
C PRO A 472 -14.81 -10.30 11.02
N ASN A 473 -13.56 -10.71 10.75
CA ASN A 473 -12.48 -10.68 11.75
C ASN A 473 -11.81 -9.32 11.95
N VAL A 474 -11.91 -8.40 10.98
CA VAL A 474 -11.07 -7.19 10.96
C VAL A 474 -11.80 -5.94 11.46
N ILE A 475 -13.13 -5.99 11.54
CA ILE A 475 -14.02 -4.86 11.89
C ILE A 475 -14.67 -5.06 13.26
N MET A 476 -13.97 -5.71 14.18
CA MET A 476 -14.45 -5.78 15.57
C MET A 476 -14.11 -4.47 16.29
N PRO A 477 -15.03 -3.91 17.11
CA PRO A 477 -14.82 -2.66 17.86
C PRO A 477 -13.64 -2.70 18.85
N ARG A 478 -13.04 -3.88 19.09
CA ARG A 478 -11.92 -4.11 20.01
C ARG A 478 -10.69 -4.77 19.35
N GLY A 479 -10.62 -4.86 18.03
CA GLY A 479 -9.50 -5.51 17.33
C GLY A 479 -8.19 -4.72 17.40
N LEU A 480 -7.06 -5.40 17.60
CA LEU A 480 -5.68 -4.87 17.51
C LEU A 480 -5.37 -4.20 16.14
N LEU A 481 -6.16 -4.54 15.11
CA LEU A 481 -5.94 -4.15 13.71
C LEU A 481 -6.43 -2.73 13.36
N ASN A 482 -7.14 -2.05 14.26
CA ASN A 482 -7.59 -0.66 14.08
C ASN A 482 -6.90 0.29 15.08
N HIS A 483 -5.69 -0.08 15.51
CA HIS A 483 -4.91 0.61 16.52
C HIS A 483 -3.86 1.51 15.84
N PRO A 484 -3.47 2.69 16.38
CA PRO A 484 -2.43 3.56 15.77
C PRO A 484 -1.15 2.84 15.30
N ASN A 485 -0.72 1.79 16.02
CA ASN A 485 0.40 0.92 15.64
C ASN A 485 0.20 0.13 14.34
N SER A 486 -1.03 -0.06 13.86
CA SER A 486 -1.34 -0.74 12.60
C SER A 486 -1.29 0.18 11.39
N PHE A 487 -0.99 1.47 11.55
CA PHE A 487 -0.88 2.41 10.43
C PHE A 487 0.56 2.74 10.09
N ILE A 488 1.48 2.73 11.06
CA ILE A 488 2.90 3.02 10.84
C ILE A 488 3.71 2.31 11.94
N MET A 489 4.63 1.41 11.56
CA MET A 489 5.47 0.68 12.52
C MET A 489 6.86 1.31 12.76
N THR A 490 7.13 2.47 12.17
CA THR A 490 8.50 2.96 11.95
C THR A 490 8.62 4.46 12.14
N THR A 491 9.79 4.90 12.62
CA THR A 491 10.12 6.30 12.89
C THR A 491 10.74 7.02 11.69
N LEU A 492 10.73 6.40 10.51
CA LEU A 492 11.28 6.98 9.29
C LEU A 492 10.45 8.19 8.83
N PRO A 493 11.05 9.40 8.76
CA PRO A 493 10.34 10.60 8.34
C PRO A 493 9.75 10.51 6.93
N GLU A 494 10.39 9.77 6.01
CA GLU A 494 9.93 9.53 4.63
C GLU A 494 8.57 8.84 4.57
N ILE A 495 8.26 8.00 5.56
CA ILE A 495 6.98 7.30 5.66
C ILE A 495 5.90 8.26 6.15
N MET A 496 6.24 9.15 7.08
CA MET A 496 5.29 10.07 7.71
C MET A 496 5.09 11.38 6.92
N ARG A 497 6.08 11.82 6.13
CA ARG A 497 6.04 13.09 5.38
C ARG A 497 4.84 13.21 4.43
N PRO A 498 4.48 12.21 3.61
CA PRO A 498 3.33 12.32 2.73
C PRO A 498 2.02 12.58 3.48
N TYR A 499 1.86 12.03 4.68
CA TYR A 499 0.67 12.28 5.50
C TYR A 499 0.49 13.73 5.86
N ARG A 500 1.57 14.44 6.16
CA ARG A 500 1.51 15.86 6.47
C ARG A 500 1.38 16.73 5.21
N GLU A 501 2.07 16.40 4.13
CA GLU A 501 2.09 17.27 2.95
C GLU A 501 0.89 17.05 2.02
N VAL A 502 0.34 15.84 1.97
CA VAL A 502 -0.75 15.47 1.07
C VAL A 502 -2.07 15.29 1.81
N TRP A 503 -2.03 14.73 3.02
CA TRP A 503 -3.23 14.34 3.80
C TRP A 503 -3.40 15.13 5.10
N ALA A 504 -2.87 16.35 5.12
CA ALA A 504 -2.79 17.24 6.27
C ALA A 504 -4.11 17.40 7.05
N ASP A 505 -5.23 17.51 6.33
CA ASP A 505 -6.56 17.68 6.93
C ASP A 505 -7.08 16.39 7.57
N GLY A 506 -6.51 15.23 7.21
CA GLY A 506 -6.89 13.93 7.74
C GLY A 506 -6.07 13.44 8.89
N THR A 507 -4.80 13.80 8.93
CA THR A 507 -3.91 13.37 10.00
C THR A 507 -4.27 13.98 11.34
N GLY A 508 -4.75 15.23 11.35
CA GLY A 508 -5.22 15.88 12.57
C GLY A 508 -6.32 15.08 13.30
N GLU A 509 -7.23 14.46 12.54
CA GLU A 509 -8.33 13.65 13.08
C GLU A 509 -7.85 12.34 13.73
N PHE A 510 -6.68 11.82 13.36
CA PHE A 510 -6.11 10.62 14.02
C PHE A 510 -5.68 10.88 15.46
N PHE A 511 -5.10 12.07 15.72
CA PHE A 511 -4.53 12.40 17.03
C PHE A 511 -5.47 13.28 17.87
N PHE A 512 -6.29 14.09 17.22
CA PHE A 512 -7.18 15.05 17.86
C PHE A 512 -8.58 14.95 17.21
N PRO A 513 -9.31 13.85 17.46
CA PRO A 513 -10.65 13.70 16.92
C PRO A 513 -11.60 14.76 17.49
N ASP A 514 -12.37 15.42 16.65
CA ASP A 514 -13.41 16.39 17.06
C ASP A 514 -14.73 15.68 17.45
N TYR A 515 -14.68 14.39 17.84
CA TYR A 515 -15.81 13.55 18.22
C TYR A 515 -15.48 12.74 19.48
N ASP A 516 -16.54 12.34 20.20
CA ASP A 516 -16.42 11.53 21.41
C ASP A 516 -15.81 10.16 21.06
N CYS A 517 -14.54 9.97 21.42
CA CYS A 517 -13.77 8.77 21.19
C CYS A 517 -13.19 8.32 22.54
N PRO A 518 -13.10 7.01 22.83
CA PRO A 518 -12.37 6.55 24.00
C PRO A 518 -10.98 7.20 24.02
N ASP A 519 -10.57 7.76 25.16
CA ASP A 519 -9.34 8.54 25.29
C ASP A 519 -8.16 7.83 24.62
N PHE A 520 -7.65 8.45 23.55
CA PHE A 520 -6.41 8.08 22.90
C PHE A 520 -5.26 8.53 23.80
N ASP A 521 -4.95 7.70 24.80
CA ASP A 521 -3.96 8.12 25.77
C ASP A 521 -2.54 7.90 25.23
N VAL A 522 -1.91 8.97 24.75
CA VAL A 522 -0.46 9.00 24.47
C VAL A 522 0.34 8.58 25.72
N ALA A 523 -0.22 8.75 26.93
CA ALA A 523 0.37 8.27 28.18
C ALA A 523 0.40 6.74 28.31
N ASN A 524 -0.45 5.99 27.59
CA ASN A 524 -0.40 4.51 27.57
C ASN A 524 0.70 3.95 26.65
N GLY A 525 1.51 4.81 26.00
CA GLY A 525 2.71 4.42 25.26
C GLY A 525 2.47 3.77 23.90
N THR A 526 1.22 3.66 23.47
CA THR A 526 0.78 2.98 22.26
C THR A 526 0.96 3.77 20.97
N VAL A 527 1.23 5.08 21.04
CA VAL A 527 1.51 5.95 19.87
C VAL A 527 2.93 6.50 20.02
N LYS A 528 3.80 6.39 19.00
CA LYS A 528 5.12 7.04 19.05
C LYS A 528 4.98 8.55 18.90
N LEU A 529 5.73 9.34 19.68
CA LEU A 529 5.65 10.80 19.63
C LEU A 529 6.01 11.37 18.24
N ASP A 530 6.81 10.62 17.48
CA ASP A 530 7.12 10.89 16.08
C ASP A 530 5.89 11.04 15.20
N MET A 531 4.93 10.14 15.35
CA MET A 531 3.74 10.14 14.51
C MET A 531 3.00 11.47 14.68
N LEU A 532 2.90 11.94 15.92
CA LEU A 532 2.31 13.24 16.23
C LEU A 532 3.11 14.38 15.58
N VAL A 533 4.44 14.39 15.74
CA VAL A 533 5.32 15.47 15.23
C VAL A 533 5.33 15.54 13.70
N TYR A 534 5.33 14.38 13.04
CA TYR A 534 5.52 14.27 11.59
C TYR A 534 4.23 14.22 10.80
N MET A 535 3.12 13.78 11.39
CA MET A 535 1.84 13.67 10.68
C MET A 535 0.88 14.80 11.05
N ALA A 536 0.83 15.24 12.31
CA ALA A 536 -0.13 16.26 12.73
C ALA A 536 0.34 17.67 12.37
N ASN A 537 -0.60 18.47 11.84
CA ASN A 537 -0.39 19.92 11.68
C ASN A 537 -0.55 20.68 13.00
N ARG A 538 -1.36 20.17 13.92
CA ARG A 538 -1.52 20.72 15.27
C ARG A 538 -0.33 20.27 16.11
N ARG A 539 0.60 21.21 16.36
CA ARG A 539 1.72 21.04 17.29
C ARG A 539 1.46 21.93 18.49
N ASP A 540 0.85 21.38 19.52
CA ASP A 540 0.77 22.06 20.81
C ASP A 540 2.05 21.74 21.60
N PRO A 541 2.97 22.71 21.79
CA PRO A 541 4.21 22.49 22.52
C PRO A 541 3.95 22.07 23.98
N GLU A 542 2.87 22.56 24.60
CA GLU A 542 2.50 22.17 25.97
C GLU A 542 2.05 20.71 26.01
N TYR A 543 1.26 20.28 25.02
CA TYR A 543 0.88 18.88 24.88
C TYR A 543 2.09 17.97 24.65
N LEU A 544 3.03 18.36 23.78
CA LEU A 544 4.25 17.59 23.54
C LEU A 544 5.11 17.47 24.80
N ALA A 545 5.27 18.56 25.56
CA ALA A 545 6.00 18.55 26.82
C ALA A 545 5.32 17.66 27.87
N ARG A 546 3.98 17.71 27.98
CA ARG A 546 3.19 16.83 28.86
C ARG A 546 3.31 15.36 28.45
N ALA A 547 3.24 15.06 27.16
CA ALA A 547 3.40 13.71 26.64
C ALA A 547 4.79 13.14 26.97
N LEU A 548 5.83 13.97 26.89
CA LEU A 548 7.18 13.57 27.31
C LEU A 548 7.25 13.30 28.81
N GLU A 549 6.61 14.11 29.65
CA GLU A 549 6.59 13.90 31.11
C GLU A 549 5.88 12.61 31.48
N TRP A 550 4.74 12.31 30.85
CA TRP A 550 4.04 11.03 31.02
C TRP A 550 4.92 9.82 30.68
N ARG A 551 5.88 10.02 29.78
CA ARG A 551 6.78 8.97 29.26
C ARG A 551 8.19 9.06 29.83
N ARG A 552 8.39 9.76 30.96
CA ARG A 552 9.70 9.89 31.62
C ARG A 552 10.34 8.56 32.02
N ASN A 553 9.52 7.54 32.28
CA ASN A 553 9.97 6.19 32.68
C ASN A 553 9.93 5.17 31.53
N ALA A 554 9.76 5.61 30.28
CA ALA A 554 9.77 4.71 29.13
C ALA A 554 11.14 4.02 28.97
N PRO A 555 11.21 2.82 28.38
CA PRO A 555 12.47 2.20 28.00
C PRO A 555 13.37 3.16 27.23
N TRP A 556 14.68 3.10 27.45
CA TRP A 556 15.60 4.14 26.99
C TRP A 556 15.56 4.41 25.48
N MET A 557 15.34 3.38 24.65
CA MET A 557 15.16 3.56 23.20
C MET A 557 13.89 4.33 22.84
N GLN A 558 12.79 4.06 23.56
CA GLN A 558 11.56 4.82 23.41
C GLN A 558 11.73 6.27 23.89
N ARG A 559 12.44 6.46 25.01
CA ARG A 559 12.79 7.81 25.51
C ARG A 559 13.66 8.58 24.53
N LEU A 560 14.64 7.91 23.92
CA LEU A 560 15.51 8.48 22.87
C LEU A 560 14.69 8.97 21.68
N ALA A 561 13.77 8.14 21.18
CA ALA A 561 12.86 8.50 20.10
C ALA A 561 11.99 9.72 20.47
N ASP A 562 11.42 9.74 21.68
CA ASP A 562 10.57 10.84 22.16
C ASP A 562 11.35 12.17 22.29
N LEU A 563 12.55 12.15 22.89
CA LEU A 563 13.41 13.35 23.01
C LEU A 563 13.79 13.89 21.63
N ARG A 564 14.19 12.99 20.73
CA ARG A 564 14.55 13.32 19.35
C ARG A 564 13.35 13.88 18.57
N ALA A 565 12.14 13.35 18.77
CA ALA A 565 10.90 13.89 18.18
C ALA A 565 10.62 15.34 18.63
N ILE A 566 10.84 15.66 19.91
CA ILE A 566 10.66 17.02 20.43
C ILE A 566 11.70 17.98 19.89
N LEU A 567 12.96 17.54 19.80
CA LEU A 567 14.01 18.32 19.15
C LEU A 567 13.69 18.56 17.67
N ASP A 568 13.12 17.57 16.97
CA ASP A 568 12.62 17.72 15.61
C ASP A 568 11.45 18.72 15.51
N ALA A 569 10.57 18.75 16.51
CA ALA A 569 9.44 19.69 16.56
C ALA A 569 9.89 21.14 16.85
N ALA A 570 10.91 21.31 17.70
CA ALA A 570 11.51 22.59 18.06
C ALA A 570 12.51 23.10 17.00
N GLY A 571 13.16 22.19 16.29
CA GLY A 571 14.12 22.48 15.23
C GLY A 571 13.47 22.82 13.89
N LYS A 572 14.28 23.38 12.98
CA LYS A 572 13.86 23.61 11.60
C LYS A 572 14.17 22.36 10.77
N ILE A 573 13.13 21.58 10.46
CA ILE A 573 13.22 20.49 9.49
C ILE A 573 13.09 21.06 8.09
N GLU A 574 14.15 20.90 7.28
CA GLU A 574 14.19 21.26 5.87
C GLU A 574 14.32 20.00 5.01
N TYR A 575 14.01 20.13 3.73
CA TYR A 575 14.16 19.05 2.76
C TYR A 575 15.07 19.50 1.63
N ARG A 576 16.25 18.90 1.56
CA ARG A 576 17.27 19.22 0.57
C ARG A 576 17.03 18.43 -0.71
N LYS A 577 16.85 19.14 -1.82
CA LYS A 577 16.82 18.55 -3.16
C LYS A 577 18.17 17.90 -3.50
N LEU A 578 18.14 16.63 -3.93
CA LEU A 578 19.32 15.84 -4.21
C LEU A 578 19.74 15.87 -5.70
N TRP A 579 18.79 16.03 -6.62
CA TRP A 579 19.02 16.21 -8.07
C TRP A 579 17.91 17.07 -8.70
#